data_AF-A0A847BJX9-F1
#
_entry.id   AF-A0A847BJX9-F1
#
_cell.length_a   1.000
_cell.length_b   1.000
_cell.length_c   1.000
_cell.angle_alpha   90.00
_cell.angle_beta   90.00
_cell.angle_gamma   90.00
#
_symmetry.space_group_name_H-M   'P 1'
#
loop_
_entity.id
_entity.type
_entity.pdbx_description
1 polymer ?
#
loop_
_entity_poly.entity_id
_entity_poly.type
_entity_poly.pdbx_seq_one_letter_code
_entity_poly.pdbx_strand_id
1 'polypeptide(L)'
;MSHLELISYIVVCALATFATRIVPFVALGKQAEHPLVLHLGRYLPPAVMLVLVIYALREFRPLEGGQLNIAANGLPMLLAALVVTILHLWRRNALLSIVIGTGCYM
;
A
#
# COMPACT_ATOMS: atom_id res chain seq x y z
N MET A 1 -8.77 -26.22 4.55
CA MET A 1 -7.35 -25.94 4.78
C MET A 1 -7.08 -26.21 6.24
N SER A 2 -6.13 -27.07 6.56
CA SER A 2 -5.82 -27.40 7.95
C SER A 2 -5.05 -26.26 8.61
N HIS A 3 -5.19 -26.08 9.93
CA HIS A 3 -4.46 -25.02 10.66
C HIS A 3 -2.92 -25.14 10.49
N LEU A 4 -2.42 -26.36 10.27
CA LEU A 4 -1.01 -26.64 10.02
C LEU A 4 -0.54 -26.07 8.66
N GLU A 5 -1.37 -26.13 7.62
CA GLU A 5 -1.05 -25.53 6.31
C GLU A 5 -0.94 -24.01 6.43
N LEU A 6 -1.89 -23.36 7.12
CA LEU A 6 -1.87 -21.92 7.37
C LEU A 6 -0.59 -21.45 8.06
N ILE A 7 -0.17 -22.16 9.11
CA ILE A 7 1.08 -21.86 9.83
C ILE A 7 2.28 -22.04 8.89
N SER A 8 2.31 -23.10 8.09
CA SER A 8 3.40 -23.34 7.15
C SER A 8 3.54 -22.21 6.11
N TYR A 9 2.42 -21.73 5.56
CA TYR A 9 2.42 -20.61 4.62
C TYR A 9 2.93 -19.32 5.26
N ILE A 10 2.46 -19.00 6.46
CA ILE A 10 2.90 -17.79 7.18
C ILE A 10 4.42 -17.85 7.43
N VAL A 11 4.94 -19.00 7.85
CA VAL A 11 6.38 -19.18 8.11
C VAL A 11 7.19 -19.01 6.83
N VAL A 12 6.78 -19.63 5.72
CA VAL A 12 7.49 -19.52 4.44
C VAL A 12 7.44 -18.08 3.91
N CYS A 13 6.28 -17.42 3.94
CA CYS A 13 6.14 -16.02 3.53
C CYS A 13 6.96 -15.08 4.42
N ALA A 14 6.97 -15.29 5.73
CA ALA A 14 7.78 -14.51 6.66
C ALA A 14 9.27 -14.67 6.36
N LEU A 15 9.75 -15.90 6.19
CA LEU A 15 11.15 -16.18 5.85
C LEU A 15 11.55 -15.56 4.52
N ALA A 16 10.71 -15.71 3.48
CA ALA A 16 10.98 -15.11 2.16
C ALA A 16 11.02 -13.57 2.23
N THR A 17 10.11 -12.95 2.98
CA THR A 17 10.09 -11.49 3.18
C THR A 17 11.32 -11.00 3.96
N PHE A 18 11.72 -11.73 5.00
CA PHE A 18 12.93 -11.40 5.75
C PHE A 18 14.18 -11.56 4.90
N ALA A 19 14.30 -12.68 4.16
CA ALA A 19 15.44 -12.91 3.29
C ALA A 19 15.57 -11.81 2.24
N THR A 20 14.48 -11.46 1.55
CA THR A 20 14.47 -10.39 0.53
C THR A 20 14.76 -9.00 1.09
N ARG A 21 14.47 -8.75 2.37
CA ARG A 21 14.88 -7.50 3.05
C ARG A 21 16.32 -7.53 3.51
N ILE A 22 16.80 -8.64 4.06
CA ILE A 22 18.17 -8.76 4.60
C ILE A 22 19.21 -8.76 3.49
N VAL A 23 18.92 -9.38 2.34
CA VAL A 23 19.82 -9.43 1.17
C VAL A 23 20.35 -8.05 0.77
N PRO A 24 19.51 -7.02 0.50
CA PRO A 24 20.01 -5.69 0.16
C PRO A 24 20.77 -5.04 1.32
N PHE A 25 20.39 -5.25 2.58
CA PHE A 25 21.11 -4.68 3.72
C PHE A 25 22.48 -5.31 3.95
N VAL A 26 22.64 -6.61 3.75
CA VAL A 26 23.93 -7.31 3.90
C VAL A 26 24.83 -7.03 2.71
N ALA A 27 24.28 -7.05 1.49
CA ALA A 27 25.03 -6.77 0.26
C ALA A 27 25.50 -5.31 0.17
N LEU A 28 24.67 -4.35 0.60
CA LEU A 28 25.01 -2.92 0.59
C LEU A 28 25.49 -2.41 1.96
N GLY A 29 25.59 -3.25 2.98
CA GLY A 29 25.92 -2.84 4.36
C GLY A 29 27.28 -2.16 4.50
N LYS A 30 28.25 -2.51 3.64
CA LYS A 30 29.57 -1.86 3.61
C LYS A 30 29.58 -0.52 2.85
N GLN A 31 28.58 -0.28 2.02
CA GLN A 31 28.38 0.97 1.25
C GLN A 31 27.12 1.73 1.74
N ALA A 32 26.63 1.42 2.95
CA ALA A 32 25.43 2.02 3.50
C ALA A 32 25.53 3.55 3.63
N GLU A 33 26.75 4.08 3.75
CA GLU A 33 27.05 5.52 3.78
C GLU A 33 27.15 6.16 2.38
N HIS A 34 27.02 5.39 1.30
CA HIS A 34 27.06 5.94 -0.05
C HIS A 34 25.83 6.83 -0.28
N PRO A 35 26.01 8.08 -0.75
CA PRO A 35 24.93 9.08 -0.81
C PRO A 35 23.72 8.63 -1.63
N LEU A 36 23.91 7.76 -2.62
CA LEU A 36 22.83 7.18 -3.42
C LEU A 36 21.90 6.25 -2.62
N VAL A 37 22.43 5.42 -1.71
CA VAL A 37 21.63 4.47 -0.92
C VAL A 37 20.74 5.23 0.07
N LEU A 38 21.29 6.26 0.70
CA LEU A 38 20.56 7.16 1.59
C LEU A 38 19.49 7.97 0.85
N HIS A 39 19.80 8.41 -0.37
CA HIS A 39 18.85 9.10 -1.24
C HIS A 39 17.71 8.15 -1.61
N LEU A 40 17.99 6.97 -2.16
CA LEU A 40 16.97 5.98 -2.50
C LEU A 40 16.09 5.63 -1.29
N GLY A 41 16.69 5.35 -0.13
CA GLY A 41 15.95 5.06 1.11
C GLY A 41 15.00 6.17 1.55
N ARG A 42 15.31 7.44 1.24
CA ARG A 42 14.45 8.59 1.54
C ARG A 42 13.28 8.75 0.57
N TYR A 43 13.45 8.43 -0.71
CA TYR A 43 12.39 8.60 -1.73
C TYR A 43 11.55 7.33 -1.98
N LEU A 44 12.06 6.16 -1.59
CA LEU A 44 11.37 4.89 -1.80
C LEU A 44 10.06 4.77 -0.99
N PRO A 45 9.98 5.16 0.30
CA PRO A 45 8.72 5.10 1.04
C PRO A 45 7.62 6.00 0.44
N PRO A 46 7.87 7.29 0.12
CA PRO A 46 6.90 8.12 -0.59
C PRO A 46 6.49 7.55 -1.96
N ALA A 47 7.43 7.01 -2.74
CA ALA A 47 7.15 6.44 -4.06
C ALA A 47 6.24 5.20 -3.96
N VAL A 48 6.51 4.30 -3.02
CA VAL A 48 5.65 3.11 -2.79
C VAL A 48 4.26 3.56 -2.34
N MET A 49 4.16 4.57 -1.47
CA MET A 49 2.87 5.10 -1.03
C MET A 49 2.05 5.66 -2.20
N LEU A 50 2.68 6.37 -3.14
CA LEU A 50 2.04 6.83 -4.37
C LEU A 50 1.52 5.67 -5.22
N VAL A 51 2.35 4.65 -5.44
CA VAL A 51 1.97 3.46 -6.23
C VAL A 51 0.78 2.74 -5.61
N LEU A 52 0.75 2.59 -4.29
CA LEU A 52 -0.38 1.98 -3.58
C LEU A 52 -1.68 2.77 -3.78
N VAL A 53 -1.62 4.10 -3.75
CA VAL A 53 -2.79 4.96 -4.02
C VAL A 53 -3.23 4.81 -5.49
N ILE A 54 -2.31 4.87 -6.45
CA ILE A 54 -2.62 4.68 -7.87
C ILE A 54 -3.25 3.30 -8.10
N TYR A 55 -2.72 2.26 -7.45
CA TYR A 55 -3.22 0.90 -7.58
C TYR A 55 -4.62 0.75 -6.96
N ALA A 56 -4.86 1.34 -5.78
CA ALA A 56 -6.19 1.36 -5.17
C ALA A 56 -7.21 2.08 -6.06
N LEU A 57 -6.80 3.15 -6.75
CA LEU A 57 -7.63 3.85 -7.73
C LEU A 57 -7.73 3.10 -9.07
N ARG A 58 -6.81 2.19 -9.40
CA ARG A 58 -6.90 1.36 -10.61
C ARG A 58 -8.02 0.33 -10.52
N GLU A 59 -8.28 -0.16 -9.32
CA GLU A 59 -9.41 -1.05 -9.04
C GLU A 59 -10.75 -0.31 -9.18
N PHE A 60 -10.74 1.03 -9.00
CA PHE A 60 -11.85 1.90 -9.34
C PHE A 60 -11.90 2.09 -10.87
N ARG A 61 -12.68 1.26 -11.57
CA ARG A 61 -12.97 1.39 -13.01
C ARG A 61 -14.32 2.10 -13.23
N PRO A 62 -14.37 3.44 -13.27
CA PRO A 62 -15.62 4.17 -13.56
C PRO A 62 -16.05 4.08 -15.03
N LEU A 63 -15.20 3.55 -15.93
CA LEU A 63 -15.33 3.62 -17.39
C LEU A 63 -15.22 2.26 -18.09
N GLU A 64 -15.65 1.18 -17.46
CA GLU A 64 -15.94 -0.06 -18.21
C GLU A 64 -17.34 0.00 -18.81
N GLY A 65 -17.41 0.19 -20.14
CA GLY A 65 -18.60 -0.13 -20.92
C GLY A 65 -19.61 1.00 -21.18
N GLY A 66 -19.21 2.28 -21.15
CA GLY A 66 -20.06 3.38 -21.65
C GLY A 66 -21.39 3.58 -20.89
N GLN A 67 -21.53 2.96 -19.73
CA GLN A 67 -22.61 3.19 -18.79
C GLN A 67 -21.99 3.61 -17.47
N LEU A 68 -22.49 4.71 -16.91
CA LEU A 68 -22.21 5.10 -15.53
C LEU A 68 -22.69 3.95 -14.67
N ASN A 69 -21.77 3.07 -14.25
CA ASN A 69 -22.02 2.08 -13.20
C ASN A 69 -22.21 2.83 -11.87
N ILE A 70 -23.37 3.47 -11.75
CA ILE A 70 -24.06 3.87 -10.52
C ILE A 70 -24.71 2.61 -9.92
N ALA A 71 -24.20 1.42 -10.23
CA ALA A 71 -24.60 0.18 -9.62
C ALA A 71 -24.00 0.11 -8.21
N ALA A 72 -24.78 0.58 -7.23
CA ALA A 72 -24.74 0.37 -5.78
C ALA A 72 -23.44 0.68 -4.99
N ASN A 73 -22.24 0.56 -5.56
CA ASN A 73 -20.97 0.50 -4.82
C ASN A 73 -19.93 1.56 -5.23
N GLY A 74 -20.17 2.35 -6.29
CA GLY A 74 -19.19 3.33 -6.80
C GLY A 74 -19.12 4.66 -6.03
N LEU A 75 -20.25 5.10 -5.45
CA LEU A 75 -20.38 6.34 -4.67
C LEU A 75 -19.60 6.33 -3.34
N PRO A 76 -19.65 5.26 -2.51
CA PRO A 76 -18.90 5.23 -1.26
C PRO A 76 -17.38 5.20 -1.48
N MET A 77 -16.89 4.58 -2.55
CA MET A 77 -15.44 4.53 -2.84
C MET A 77 -14.86 5.88 -3.25
N LEU A 78 -15.63 6.67 -4.02
CA LEU A 78 -15.25 8.02 -4.44
C LEU A 78 -15.24 8.98 -3.22
N LEU A 79 -16.26 8.89 -2.36
CA LEU A 79 -16.30 9.62 -1.09
C LEU A 79 -15.19 9.19 -0.14
N ALA A 80 -14.92 7.88 0.00
CA ALA A 80 -13.83 7.36 0.82
C ALA A 80 -12.47 7.88 0.34
N ALA A 81 -12.20 7.85 -0.97
CA ALA A 81 -10.97 8.39 -1.54
C ALA A 81 -10.83 9.90 -1.30
N LEU A 82 -11.93 10.66 -1.41
CA LEU A 82 -11.95 12.10 -1.19
C LEU A 82 -11.70 12.44 0.29
N VAL A 83 -12.35 11.72 1.22
CA VAL A 83 -12.15 11.84 2.67
C VAL A 83 -10.72 11.46 3.06
N VAL A 84 -10.19 10.35 2.54
CA VAL A 84 -8.79 9.92 2.76
C VAL A 84 -7.82 10.97 2.28
N THR A 85 -8.05 11.56 1.10
CA THR A 85 -7.18 12.60 0.52
C THR A 85 -7.18 13.86 1.38
N ILE A 86 -8.36 14.36 1.77
CA ILE A 86 -8.51 15.53 2.64
C ILE A 86 -7.82 15.27 3.98
N LEU A 87 -8.05 14.10 4.57
CA LEU A 87 -7.55 13.77 5.90
C LEU A 87 -6.05 13.50 5.90
N HIS A 88 -5.51 12.90 4.83
CA HIS A 88 -4.07 12.73 4.66
C HIS A 88 -3.37 14.09 4.54
N LEU A 89 -3.99 15.03 3.81
CA LEU A 89 -3.47 16.39 3.64
C LEU A 89 -3.49 17.20 4.94
N TRP A 90 -4.50 16.97 5.79
CA TRP A 90 -4.67 17.72 7.04
C TRP A 90 -3.87 17.12 8.21
N ARG A 91 -3.80 15.79 8.33
CA ARG A 91 -3.23 15.11 9.51
C ARG A 91 -1.82 14.56 9.31
N ARG A 92 -1.31 14.46 8.07
CA ARG A 92 -0.01 13.82 7.72
C ARG A 92 0.24 12.44 8.38
N ASN A 93 -0.81 11.80 8.91
CA ASN A 93 -0.75 10.57 9.68
C ASN A 93 -1.32 9.41 8.85
N ALA A 94 -0.44 8.54 8.35
CA ALA A 94 -0.82 7.41 7.49
C ALA A 94 -1.81 6.44 8.17
N LEU A 95 -1.64 6.15 9.46
CA LEU A 95 -2.49 5.20 10.18
C LEU A 95 -3.95 5.66 10.26
N LEU A 96 -4.20 6.94 10.53
CA LEU A 96 -5.57 7.48 10.57
C LEU A 96 -6.23 7.47 9.19
N SER A 97 -5.46 7.74 8.15
CA SER A 97 -5.92 7.73 6.76
C SER A 97 -6.36 6.32 6.34
N ILE A 98 -5.65 5.28 6.76
CA ILE A 98 -6.00 3.87 6.48
C ILE A 98 -7.28 3.45 7.22
N VAL A 99 -7.39 3.75 8.52
CA VAL A 99 -8.55 3.34 9.33
C VAL A 99 -9.83 4.02 8.82
N ILE A 100 -9.77 5.33 8.55
CA ILE A 100 -10.92 6.09 8.07
C ILE A 100 -11.26 5.69 6.63
N GLY A 101 -10.27 5.49 5.76
CA GLY A 101 -10.49 5.01 4.40
C GLY A 101 -11.16 3.65 4.35
N THR A 102 -10.74 2.73 5.20
CA THR A 102 -11.34 1.39 5.30
C THR A 102 -12.77 1.47 5.86
N GLY A 103 -12.98 2.28 6.91
CA GLY A 103 -14.30 2.47 7.52
C GLY A 103 -15.32 3.20 6.63
N CYS A 104 -14.87 4.01 5.65
CA CYS A 104 -15.76 4.57 4.63
C CYS A 104 -15.99 3.64 3.43
N TYR A 105 -15.12 2.65 3.21
CA TYR A 105 -15.25 1.69 2.11
C TYR A 105 -16.17 0.52 2.47
N MET A 106 -16.07 0.04 3.71
CA MET A 106 -16.97 -0.98 4.29
C MET A 106 -18.35 -0.38 4.60
#